data_AF-A0A6G3ZQM6-F1
#
_entry.id   AF-A0A6G3ZQM6-F1
#
_cell.length_a   1.000
_cell.length_b   1.000
_cell.length_c   1.000
_cell.angle_alpha   90.00
_cell.angle_beta   90.00
_cell.angle_gamma   90.00
#
_symmetry.space_group_name_H-M   'P 1'
#
loop_
_entity.id
_entity.type
_entity.pdbx_description
1 polymer ?
#
loop_
_entity_poly.entity_id
_entity_poly.type
_entity_poly.pdbx_seq_one_letter_code
_entity_poly.pdbx_strand_id
1 'polypeptide(L)'
;MDATPIGRDASRAEIERASNALLGHTTGEIAQTDVTDVDPVKVKGQFGELLEAYYGMELDNDPEPDFRKAELELKCKPLNISYNDYFYPKEPLSVGMIDYEEVAQTEHWRDIEKLQRKFLNLLIVWFVHDDGKRDDFPFVWWQIWSPSEELDEQIQAEYEAIRQQILDGEDLSQEEAGNDILQTCPKHNYDFANREPGSFVVSSGHPHLEKPERRSWRIPCRFLIKMLADSAGIDTVDYGRSEKVEREALWERARERAEDSAPIEAFLPDDTAPTQAELNDFSEK
;
A
#
# COMPACT_ATOMS: atom_id res chain seq x y z
N MET A 1 -20.90 -1.29 -13.28
CA MET A 1 -19.75 -0.51 -13.77
C MET A 1 -19.34 -1.09 -15.12
N ASP A 2 -19.26 -0.30 -16.18
CA ASP A 2 -18.74 -0.72 -17.49
C ASP A 2 -17.24 -0.38 -17.58
N ALA A 3 -16.42 -0.93 -16.68
CA ALA A 3 -14.97 -0.78 -16.79
C ALA A 3 -14.48 -1.77 -17.86
N THR A 4 -14.08 -1.25 -19.03
CA THR A 4 -13.43 -2.08 -20.04
C THR A 4 -12.06 -2.49 -19.52
N PRO A 5 -11.71 -3.80 -19.48
CA PRO A 5 -10.40 -4.26 -19.05
C PRO A 5 -9.29 -3.59 -19.88
N ILE A 6 -8.35 -2.89 -19.23
CA ILE A 6 -7.33 -2.07 -19.90
C ILE A 6 -6.03 -2.84 -20.19
N GLY A 7 -5.76 -3.91 -19.43
CA GLY A 7 -4.60 -4.79 -19.58
C GLY A 7 -3.25 -4.17 -19.17
N ARG A 8 -2.20 -4.99 -19.22
CA ARG A 8 -0.84 -4.64 -18.78
C ARG A 8 -0.15 -3.57 -19.64
N ASP A 9 -0.60 -3.38 -20.88
CA ASP A 9 -0.04 -2.42 -21.84
C ASP A 9 -0.81 -1.08 -21.89
N ALA A 10 -1.65 -0.83 -20.90
CA ALA A 10 -2.37 0.43 -20.76
C ALA A 10 -1.42 1.62 -20.63
N SER A 11 -1.80 2.75 -21.23
CA SER A 11 -1.17 4.05 -21.00
C SER A 11 -1.51 4.61 -19.63
N ARG A 12 -0.70 5.54 -19.12
CA ARG A 12 -0.98 6.24 -17.86
C ARG A 12 -2.40 6.84 -17.83
N ALA A 13 -2.82 7.52 -18.90
CA ALA A 13 -4.16 8.10 -18.98
C ALA A 13 -5.31 7.07 -18.94
N GLU A 14 -5.10 5.85 -19.43
CA GLU A 14 -6.09 4.76 -19.31
C GLU A 14 -6.15 4.24 -17.88
N ILE A 15 -4.99 4.09 -17.24
CA ILE A 15 -4.87 3.67 -15.83
C ILE A 15 -5.52 4.67 -14.89
N GLU A 16 -5.24 5.97 -15.07
CA GLU A 16 -5.82 7.04 -14.25
C GLU A 16 -7.34 7.08 -14.37
N ARG A 17 -7.88 6.94 -15.59
CA ARG A 17 -9.33 6.89 -15.83
C ARG A 17 -9.97 5.68 -15.16
N ALA A 18 -9.42 4.48 -15.37
CA ALA A 18 -9.90 3.27 -14.71
C ALA A 18 -9.83 3.39 -13.18
N SER A 19 -8.79 4.04 -12.65
CA SER A 19 -8.64 4.24 -11.21
C SER A 19 -9.61 5.31 -10.66
N ASN A 20 -9.98 6.33 -11.43
CA ASN A 20 -11.04 7.29 -11.07
C ASN A 20 -12.43 6.65 -11.07
N ALA A 21 -12.69 5.74 -12.03
CA ALA A 21 -13.93 4.98 -12.10
C ALA A 21 -14.08 3.96 -10.94
N LEU A 22 -12.99 3.63 -10.25
CA LEU A 22 -12.99 2.72 -9.09
C LEU A 22 -13.46 3.40 -7.80
N LEU A 23 -13.32 4.72 -7.67
CA LEU A 23 -13.54 5.43 -6.41
C LEU A 23 -15.00 5.35 -5.96
N GLY A 24 -15.20 5.07 -4.67
CA GLY A 24 -16.50 4.84 -4.03
C GLY A 24 -17.08 3.46 -4.26
N HIS A 25 -16.63 2.72 -5.27
CA HIS A 25 -17.09 1.35 -5.49
C HIS A 25 -16.53 0.39 -4.45
N THR A 26 -17.31 -0.65 -4.17
CA THR A 26 -16.93 -1.70 -3.22
C THR A 26 -16.23 -2.87 -3.89
N THR A 27 -15.49 -3.64 -3.10
CA THR A 27 -14.81 -4.83 -3.61
C THR A 27 -15.78 -5.87 -4.17
N GLY A 28 -16.98 -5.98 -3.59
CA GLY A 28 -18.04 -6.85 -4.07
C GLY A 28 -18.64 -6.39 -5.40
N GLU A 29 -18.71 -5.09 -5.66
CA GLU A 29 -19.18 -4.55 -6.94
C GLU A 29 -18.19 -4.83 -8.08
N ILE A 30 -16.88 -4.71 -7.83
CA ILE A 30 -15.87 -4.99 -8.86
C ILE A 30 -15.59 -6.49 -9.03
N ALA A 31 -15.87 -7.32 -8.01
CA ALA A 31 -15.77 -8.78 -8.13
C ALA A 31 -16.88 -9.39 -9.01
N GLN A 32 -18.03 -8.73 -9.12
CA GLN A 32 -19.17 -9.18 -9.93
C GLN A 32 -18.99 -8.92 -11.44
N THR A 33 -17.96 -8.18 -11.83
CA THR A 33 -17.52 -8.05 -13.22
C THR A 33 -16.80 -9.34 -13.64
N ASP A 34 -17.52 -10.25 -14.30
CA ASP A 34 -17.12 -11.49 -15.04
C ASP A 34 -15.62 -11.94 -15.08
N VAL A 35 -14.91 -11.95 -13.96
CA VAL A 35 -13.55 -12.49 -13.83
C VAL A 35 -13.59 -13.70 -12.90
N THR A 36 -13.86 -14.85 -13.52
CA THR A 36 -13.55 -16.22 -13.06
C THR A 36 -13.59 -16.52 -11.56
N ASP A 37 -14.66 -17.16 -11.07
CA ASP A 37 -14.72 -18.11 -9.93
C ASP A 37 -13.80 -17.83 -8.69
N VAL A 38 -13.52 -16.56 -8.36
CA VAL A 38 -12.74 -16.21 -7.17
C VAL A 38 -13.63 -16.36 -5.93
N ASP A 39 -13.35 -17.35 -5.09
CA ASP A 39 -14.00 -17.53 -3.79
C ASP A 39 -13.71 -16.29 -2.90
N PRO A 40 -14.73 -15.48 -2.51
CA PRO A 40 -14.53 -14.18 -1.85
C PRO A 40 -13.89 -14.24 -0.44
N VAL A 41 -13.60 -15.44 0.09
CA VAL A 41 -13.46 -15.65 1.54
C VAL A 41 -12.03 -16.07 2.00
N LYS A 42 -10.99 -16.04 1.16
CA LYS A 42 -9.64 -16.50 1.58
C LYS A 42 -8.49 -15.49 1.43
N VAL A 43 -8.13 -14.90 2.57
CA VAL A 43 -6.74 -14.54 2.99
C VAL A 43 -6.01 -13.43 2.19
N LYS A 44 -5.12 -12.70 2.89
CA LYS A 44 -4.20 -11.68 2.37
C LYS A 44 -3.58 -12.11 1.02
N GLY A 45 -3.98 -11.47 -0.07
CA GLY A 45 -3.57 -11.78 -1.44
C GLY A 45 -4.66 -11.42 -2.45
N GLN A 46 -5.91 -11.73 -2.10
CA GLN A 46 -7.07 -11.58 -3.01
C GLN A 46 -7.38 -10.13 -3.41
N PHE A 47 -7.13 -9.11 -2.58
CA PHE A 47 -7.40 -7.72 -2.99
C PHE A 47 -6.42 -7.23 -4.07
N GLY A 48 -5.21 -7.79 -4.13
CA GLY A 48 -4.28 -7.55 -5.24
C GLY A 48 -4.81 -8.19 -6.52
N GLU A 49 -5.12 -9.48 -6.46
CA GLU A 49 -5.69 -10.25 -7.57
C GLU A 49 -7.02 -9.65 -8.07
N LEU A 50 -7.86 -9.13 -7.17
CA LEU A 50 -9.10 -8.45 -7.50
C LEU A 50 -8.86 -7.16 -8.30
N LEU A 51 -7.84 -6.38 -7.91
CA LEU A 51 -7.49 -5.17 -8.67
C LEU A 51 -6.81 -5.52 -9.99
N GLU A 52 -5.95 -6.54 -10.04
CA GLU A 52 -5.38 -7.07 -11.28
C GLU A 52 -6.49 -7.48 -12.25
N ALA A 53 -7.48 -8.24 -11.77
CA ALA A 53 -8.69 -8.61 -12.50
C ALA A 53 -9.48 -7.37 -12.97
N TYR A 54 -9.69 -6.40 -12.09
CA TYR A 54 -10.36 -5.13 -12.42
C TYR A 54 -9.67 -4.40 -13.58
N TYR A 55 -8.34 -4.34 -13.57
CA TYR A 55 -7.57 -3.75 -14.67
C TYR A 55 -7.43 -4.66 -15.89
N GLY A 56 -7.90 -5.91 -15.86
CA GLY A 56 -7.82 -6.84 -16.98
C GLY A 56 -6.50 -7.57 -17.11
N MET A 57 -5.80 -7.81 -16.01
CA MET A 57 -4.53 -8.53 -15.99
C MET A 57 -4.76 -10.01 -15.71
N GLU A 58 -3.91 -10.86 -16.30
CA GLU A 58 -3.86 -12.28 -15.94
C GLU A 58 -3.16 -12.43 -14.58
N LEU A 59 -3.71 -13.29 -13.72
CA LEU A 59 -3.12 -13.62 -12.42
C LEU A 59 -1.88 -14.50 -12.64
N ASP A 60 -0.71 -13.87 -12.77
CA ASP A 60 0.58 -14.54 -12.92
C ASP A 60 1.60 -14.05 -11.87
N ASN A 61 2.76 -14.72 -11.81
CA ASN A 61 3.88 -14.29 -10.97
C ASN A 61 5.00 -13.69 -11.85
N ASP A 62 4.65 -12.78 -12.75
CA ASP A 62 5.62 -12.08 -13.58
C ASP A 62 6.50 -11.14 -12.71
N PRO A 63 7.84 -11.22 -12.80
CA PRO A 63 8.71 -10.26 -12.12
C PRO A 63 8.64 -8.83 -12.68
N GLU A 64 8.12 -8.63 -13.89
CA GLU A 64 7.92 -7.31 -14.49
C GLU A 64 6.81 -6.51 -13.76
N PRO A 65 6.83 -5.17 -13.86
CA PRO A 65 5.74 -4.34 -13.32
C PRO A 65 4.37 -4.78 -13.85
N ASP A 66 3.34 -4.58 -13.04
CA ASP A 66 1.96 -4.95 -13.38
C ASP A 66 1.52 -4.26 -14.69
N PHE A 67 1.78 -2.96 -14.81
CA PHE A 67 1.61 -2.20 -16.05
C PHE A 67 2.94 -1.99 -16.76
N ARG A 68 3.32 -2.94 -17.63
CA ARG A 68 4.61 -2.95 -18.34
C ARG A 68 4.88 -1.67 -19.12
N LYS A 69 3.91 -1.16 -19.88
CA LYS A 69 4.10 0.04 -20.72
C LYS A 69 4.25 1.32 -19.90
N ALA A 70 3.53 1.44 -18.79
CA ALA A 70 3.60 2.60 -17.90
C ALA A 70 4.73 2.49 -16.87
N GLU A 71 5.35 1.30 -16.79
CA GLU A 71 6.33 0.88 -15.80
C GLU A 71 5.81 1.02 -14.36
N LEU A 72 4.50 0.82 -14.13
CA LEU A 72 3.87 0.94 -12.81
C LEU A 72 3.69 -0.42 -12.14
N GLU A 73 4.12 -0.52 -10.88
CA GLU A 73 3.83 -1.63 -9.98
C GLU A 73 2.58 -1.30 -9.15
N LEU A 74 1.57 -2.16 -9.21
CA LEU A 74 0.31 -2.04 -8.50
C LEU A 74 0.44 -2.53 -7.05
N LYS A 75 -0.07 -1.74 -6.11
CA LYS A 75 -0.16 -2.09 -4.70
C LYS A 75 -1.55 -1.75 -4.16
N CYS A 76 -2.28 -2.76 -3.72
CA CYS A 76 -3.50 -2.57 -2.95
C CYS A 76 -3.17 -2.37 -1.46
N LYS A 77 -3.71 -1.32 -0.82
CA LYS A 77 -3.42 -1.01 0.59
C LYS A 77 -4.67 -0.69 1.42
N PRO A 78 -4.86 -1.36 2.57
CA PRO A 78 -5.97 -1.07 3.48
C PRO A 78 -5.70 0.17 4.35
N LEU A 79 -6.72 1.02 4.48
CA LEU A 79 -6.85 2.03 5.53
C LEU A 79 -7.79 1.52 6.62
N ASN A 80 -7.39 1.61 7.88
CA ASN A 80 -8.28 1.41 9.01
C ASN A 80 -8.94 2.74 9.39
N ILE A 81 -10.11 2.63 10.04
CA ILE A 81 -10.78 3.75 10.70
C ILE A 81 -10.37 3.78 12.16
N SER A 82 -9.97 4.93 12.67
CA SER A 82 -9.71 5.12 14.10
C SER A 82 -10.97 5.55 14.85
N TYR A 83 -10.96 5.45 16.17
CA TYR A 83 -12.12 5.79 17.01
C TYR A 83 -12.59 7.25 16.90
N ASN A 84 -11.72 8.17 16.42
CA ASN A 84 -12.05 9.57 16.18
C ASN A 84 -12.40 9.84 14.69
N ASP A 85 -12.71 8.80 13.91
CA ASP A 85 -13.07 8.92 12.49
C ASP A 85 -11.96 9.46 11.57
N TYR A 86 -10.71 9.07 11.85
CA TYR A 86 -9.56 9.31 10.96
C TYR A 86 -9.08 8.03 10.32
N PHE A 87 -8.56 8.12 9.09
CA PHE A 87 -7.91 7.03 8.38
C PHE A 87 -6.42 6.92 8.71
N TYR A 88 -5.93 5.67 8.73
CA TYR A 88 -4.50 5.36 8.83
C TYR A 88 -4.16 4.04 8.13
N PRO A 89 -2.95 3.85 7.59
CA PRO A 89 -2.56 2.61 6.94
C PRO A 89 -2.54 1.46 7.93
N LYS A 90 -3.30 0.40 7.64
CA LYS A 90 -3.41 -0.77 8.51
C LYS A 90 -2.11 -1.58 8.58
N GLU A 91 -1.34 -1.58 7.49
CA GLU A 91 -0.10 -2.35 7.38
C GLU A 91 0.90 -1.68 6.43
N PRO A 92 2.22 -1.94 6.60
CA PRO A 92 3.24 -1.41 5.69
C PRO A 92 3.10 -1.95 4.26
N LEU A 93 3.78 -1.30 3.31
CA LEU A 93 3.83 -1.73 1.92
C LEU A 93 5.08 -2.55 1.70
N SER A 94 4.93 -3.85 1.44
CA SER A 94 6.03 -4.71 1.02
C SER A 94 6.37 -4.43 -0.44
N VAL A 95 7.67 -4.24 -0.71
CA VAL A 95 8.20 -3.90 -2.03
C VAL A 95 8.71 -5.14 -2.74
N GLY A 96 9.58 -5.91 -2.07
CA GLY A 96 10.18 -7.11 -2.64
C GLY A 96 11.11 -7.83 -1.68
N MET A 97 11.42 -9.08 -2.00
CA MET A 97 12.38 -9.88 -1.23
C MET A 97 13.78 -9.26 -1.26
N ILE A 98 14.49 -9.35 -0.14
CA ILE A 98 15.90 -8.98 -0.06
C ILE A 98 16.75 -10.12 -0.59
N ASP A 99 17.67 -9.79 -1.50
CA ASP A 99 18.77 -10.66 -1.89
C ASP A 99 20.04 -10.18 -1.17
N TYR A 100 20.48 -10.93 -0.16
CA TYR A 100 21.62 -10.53 0.67
C TYR A 100 22.93 -10.46 -0.11
N GLU A 101 23.09 -11.28 -1.15
CA GLU A 101 24.32 -11.30 -1.96
C GLU A 101 24.37 -10.06 -2.84
N GLU A 102 23.25 -9.75 -3.51
CA GLU A 102 23.09 -8.57 -4.35
C GLU A 102 23.33 -7.29 -3.54
N VAL A 103 22.72 -7.18 -2.35
CA VAL A 103 22.87 -6.01 -1.48
C VAL A 103 24.31 -5.84 -0.99
N ALA A 104 24.99 -6.93 -0.64
CA ALA A 104 26.39 -6.86 -0.23
C ALA A 104 27.30 -6.33 -1.36
N GLN A 105 26.99 -6.68 -2.61
CA GLN A 105 27.79 -6.34 -3.79
C GLN A 105 27.45 -4.97 -4.40
N THR A 106 26.31 -4.39 -4.06
CA THR A 106 25.78 -3.18 -4.70
C THR A 106 25.76 -1.99 -3.74
N GLU A 107 26.45 -0.91 -4.09
CA GLU A 107 26.58 0.27 -3.23
C GLU A 107 25.35 1.18 -3.26
N HIS A 108 24.68 1.30 -4.41
CA HIS A 108 23.54 2.21 -4.58
C HIS A 108 22.21 1.46 -4.66
N TRP A 109 21.19 1.91 -3.94
CA TRP A 109 19.90 1.21 -3.84
C TRP A 109 19.20 1.05 -5.20
N ARG A 110 19.35 2.05 -6.08
CA ARG A 110 18.83 2.04 -7.46
C ARG A 110 19.44 0.95 -8.34
N ASP A 111 20.64 0.48 -8.02
CA ASP A 111 21.30 -0.57 -8.80
C ASP A 111 20.81 -1.97 -8.42
N ILE A 112 20.00 -2.10 -7.36
CA ILE A 112 19.27 -3.33 -7.02
C ILE A 112 18.04 -3.43 -7.94
N GLU A 113 18.12 -4.27 -8.97
CA GLU A 113 17.15 -4.27 -10.08
C GLU A 113 15.70 -4.45 -9.59
N LYS A 114 15.46 -5.43 -8.71
CA LYS A 114 14.12 -5.73 -8.20
C LYS A 114 13.58 -4.65 -7.28
N LEU A 115 14.44 -4.03 -6.47
CA LEU A 115 14.05 -2.95 -5.57
C LEU A 115 13.70 -1.72 -6.39
N GLN A 116 14.60 -1.29 -7.29
CA GLN A 116 14.40 -0.10 -8.12
C GLN A 116 13.10 -0.19 -8.93
N ARG A 117 12.91 -1.30 -9.67
CA ARG A 117 11.74 -1.47 -10.55
C ARG A 117 10.42 -1.37 -9.79
N LYS A 118 10.35 -1.95 -8.58
CA LYS A 118 9.13 -2.01 -7.76
C LYS A 118 8.93 -0.79 -6.88
N PHE A 119 9.96 0.03 -6.65
CA PHE A 119 9.90 1.17 -5.75
C PHE A 119 9.75 2.52 -6.46
N LEU A 120 10.30 2.65 -7.68
CA LEU A 120 10.32 3.93 -8.40
C LEU A 120 8.97 4.38 -8.94
N ASN A 121 8.06 3.45 -9.23
CA ASN A 121 6.85 3.73 -9.98
C ASN A 121 5.68 2.95 -9.38
N LEU A 122 5.21 3.37 -8.22
CA LEU A 122 4.15 2.70 -7.49
C LEU A 122 2.79 3.28 -7.90
N LEU A 123 1.86 2.44 -8.34
CA LEU A 123 0.43 2.72 -8.31
C LEU A 123 -0.15 2.14 -7.03
N ILE A 124 -0.52 3.00 -6.08
CA ILE A 124 -1.12 2.58 -4.83
C ILE A 124 -2.63 2.85 -4.89
N VAL A 125 -3.42 1.82 -4.63
CA VAL A 125 -4.88 1.89 -4.54
C VAL A 125 -5.31 1.60 -3.10
N TRP A 126 -6.07 2.52 -2.51
CA TRP A 126 -6.49 2.49 -1.12
C TRP A 126 -7.95 2.07 -0.99
N PHE A 127 -8.21 1.13 -0.09
CA PHE A 127 -9.55 0.75 0.31
C PHE A 127 -9.74 0.88 1.81
N VAL A 128 -10.98 1.13 2.23
CA VAL A 128 -11.33 1.22 3.65
C VAL A 128 -11.59 -0.17 4.18
N HIS A 129 -10.82 -0.56 5.19
CA HIS A 129 -11.02 -1.79 5.95
C HIS A 129 -11.69 -1.45 7.28
N ASP A 130 -12.84 -2.07 7.53
CA ASP A 130 -13.55 -2.05 8.81
C ASP A 130 -13.86 -3.47 9.29
N ASP A 131 -14.70 -3.60 10.32
CA ASP A 131 -15.13 -4.89 10.88
C ASP A 131 -16.29 -5.53 10.10
N GLY A 132 -16.71 -4.92 8.98
CA GLY A 132 -17.79 -5.36 8.11
C GLY A 132 -17.41 -6.52 7.20
N LYS A 133 -18.28 -6.79 6.21
CA LYS A 133 -17.99 -7.81 5.19
C LYS A 133 -16.97 -7.25 4.22
N ARG A 134 -16.07 -8.11 3.75
CA ARG A 134 -15.03 -7.73 2.79
C ARG A 134 -15.62 -7.11 1.53
N ASP A 135 -16.68 -7.72 1.00
CA ASP A 135 -17.41 -7.27 -0.18
C ASP A 135 -17.88 -5.81 -0.08
N ASP A 136 -18.09 -5.30 1.14
CA ASP A 136 -18.58 -3.95 1.38
C ASP A 136 -17.43 -2.91 1.47
N PHE A 137 -16.16 -3.34 1.44
CA PHE A 137 -15.01 -2.44 1.56
C PHE A 137 -14.91 -1.52 0.33
N PRO A 138 -15.01 -0.19 0.50
CA PRO A 138 -14.96 0.74 -0.62
C PRO A 138 -13.54 1.19 -0.94
N PHE A 139 -13.26 1.45 -2.21
CA PHE A 139 -12.04 2.11 -2.67
C PHE A 139 -12.19 3.63 -2.49
N VAL A 140 -11.23 4.25 -1.80
CA VAL A 140 -11.33 5.66 -1.40
C VAL A 140 -10.33 6.56 -2.11
N TRP A 141 -9.16 6.03 -2.49
CA TRP A 141 -8.15 6.84 -3.16
C TRP A 141 -7.21 5.99 -4.00
N TRP A 142 -6.54 6.62 -4.96
CA TRP A 142 -5.41 6.02 -5.65
C TRP A 142 -4.34 7.08 -5.93
N GLN A 143 -3.10 6.67 -6.12
CA GLN A 143 -2.02 7.57 -6.49
C GLN A 143 -0.91 6.86 -7.24
N ILE A 144 -0.23 7.60 -8.11
CA ILE A 144 1.07 7.22 -8.63
C ILE A 144 2.13 7.94 -7.81
N TRP A 145 3.14 7.21 -7.36
CA TRP A 145 4.22 7.76 -6.55
C TRP A 145 5.59 7.30 -7.04
N SER A 146 6.53 8.23 -6.96
CA SER A 146 7.96 8.06 -7.20
C SER A 146 8.72 8.90 -6.19
N PRO A 147 9.89 8.47 -5.69
CA PRO A 147 10.70 9.29 -4.78
C PRO A 147 11.20 10.55 -5.50
N SER A 148 11.15 11.69 -4.81
CA SER A 148 11.81 12.93 -5.24
C SER A 148 13.33 12.83 -5.09
N GLU A 149 14.08 13.79 -5.64
CA GLU A 149 15.54 13.86 -5.44
C GLU A 149 15.92 13.95 -3.96
N GLU A 150 15.17 14.72 -3.16
CA GLU A 150 15.39 14.84 -1.71
C GLU A 150 15.17 13.50 -0.99
N LEU A 151 14.10 12.77 -1.34
CA LEU A 151 13.84 11.45 -0.77
C LEU A 151 14.88 10.43 -1.23
N ASP A 152 15.44 10.56 -2.44
CA ASP A 152 16.44 9.66 -2.99
C ASP A 152 17.70 9.58 -2.12
N GLU A 153 18.22 10.74 -1.70
CA GLU A 153 19.38 10.84 -0.82
C GLU A 153 19.10 10.18 0.54
N GLN A 154 17.91 10.40 1.10
CA GLN A 154 17.51 9.77 2.36
C GLN A 154 17.35 8.24 2.22
N ILE A 155 16.72 7.77 1.14
CA ILE A 155 16.56 6.33 0.86
C ILE A 155 17.93 5.67 0.70
N GLN A 156 18.89 6.33 0.04
CA GLN A 156 20.25 5.83 -0.09
C GLN A 156 20.94 5.69 1.27
N ALA A 157 20.85 6.69 2.15
CA ALA A 157 21.41 6.60 3.50
C ALA A 157 20.76 5.48 4.33
N GLU A 158 19.44 5.32 4.24
CA GLU A 158 18.68 4.25 4.91
C GLU A 158 19.03 2.85 4.36
N TYR A 159 19.25 2.74 3.05
CA TYR A 159 19.76 1.54 2.40
C TYR A 159 21.18 1.20 2.85
N GLU A 160 22.09 2.18 2.91
CA GLU A 160 23.47 1.99 3.36
C GLU A 160 23.53 1.47 4.81
N ALA A 161 22.66 1.97 5.70
CA ALA A 161 22.57 1.49 7.06
C ALA A 161 22.15 0.00 7.13
N ILE A 162 21.23 -0.43 6.26
CA ILE A 162 20.80 -1.84 6.16
C ILE A 162 21.91 -2.70 5.53
N ARG A 163 22.56 -2.19 4.48
CA ARG A 163 23.69 -2.85 3.82
C ARG A 163 24.85 -3.06 4.78
N GLN A 164 25.17 -2.08 5.61
CA GLN A 164 26.26 -2.17 6.58
C GLN A 164 26.02 -3.29 7.60
N GLN A 165 24.80 -3.42 8.13
CA GLN A 165 24.44 -4.55 9.00
C GLN A 165 24.66 -5.92 8.31
N ILE A 166 24.30 -6.02 7.02
CA ILE A 166 24.53 -7.25 6.23
C ILE A 166 26.04 -7.53 6.08
N LEU A 167 26.85 -6.51 5.81
CA LEU A 167 28.31 -6.62 5.69
C LEU A 167 29.01 -6.93 7.01
N ASP A 168 28.43 -6.51 8.14
CA ASP A 168 28.96 -6.80 9.47
C ASP A 168 28.50 -8.18 10.00
N GLY A 169 27.62 -8.84 9.26
CA GLY A 169 27.09 -10.15 9.62
C GLY A 169 26.06 -10.11 10.75
N GLU A 170 25.35 -8.99 10.87
CA GLU A 170 24.34 -8.77 11.90
C GLU A 170 22.97 -9.32 11.47
N ASP A 171 22.19 -9.80 12.44
CA ASP A 171 20.78 -10.10 12.21
C ASP A 171 20.01 -8.79 12.09
N LEU A 172 19.39 -8.53 10.93
CA LEU A 172 18.51 -7.38 10.70
C LEU A 172 17.36 -7.36 11.72
N SER A 173 17.57 -6.71 12.86
CA SER A 173 16.65 -6.77 13.99
C SER A 173 16.72 -5.47 14.80
N GLN A 174 15.70 -4.64 14.61
CA GLN A 174 15.37 -3.43 15.38
C GLN A 174 16.13 -2.13 15.08
N GLU A 175 17.41 -2.11 14.68
CA GLU A 175 18.07 -0.81 14.37
C GLU A 175 17.45 -0.10 13.15
N GLU A 176 16.92 -0.88 12.20
CA GLU A 176 16.11 -0.42 11.08
C GLU A 176 14.83 0.34 11.50
N ALA A 177 14.38 0.21 12.76
CA ALA A 177 13.22 0.94 13.27
C ALA A 177 13.41 2.47 13.21
N GLY A 178 14.67 2.94 13.06
CA GLY A 178 14.99 4.35 12.80
C GLY A 178 14.53 4.84 11.41
N ASN A 179 14.75 4.05 10.36
CA ASN A 179 14.54 4.46 8.95
C ASN A 179 13.11 4.90 8.68
N ASP A 180 12.91 6.12 8.17
CA ASP A 180 11.62 6.73 7.91
C ASP A 180 10.94 6.19 6.65
N ILE A 181 11.71 5.81 5.62
CA ILE A 181 11.18 5.52 4.28
C ILE A 181 11.37 4.04 3.91
N LEU A 182 12.60 3.54 3.95
CA LEU A 182 12.98 2.19 3.53
C LEU A 182 13.36 1.34 4.75
N GLN A 183 12.53 0.34 5.02
CA GLN A 183 12.74 -0.61 6.10
C GLN A 183 12.77 -2.04 5.57
N THR A 184 13.08 -2.99 6.44
CA THR A 184 12.88 -4.41 6.15
C THR A 184 11.92 -5.04 7.16
N CYS A 185 11.37 -6.19 6.80
CA CYS A 185 10.62 -7.02 7.75
C CYS A 185 10.82 -8.52 7.50
N PRO A 186 10.70 -9.33 8.56
CA PRO A 186 10.60 -10.78 8.46
C PRO A 186 9.46 -11.21 7.55
N LYS A 187 9.66 -12.27 6.77
CA LYS A 187 8.59 -12.96 6.04
C LYS A 187 8.05 -14.15 6.84
N HIS A 188 6.87 -13.94 7.46
CA HIS A 188 6.14 -14.88 8.33
C HIS A 188 6.87 -15.25 9.64
N ASN A 189 6.12 -15.78 10.63
CA ASN A 189 6.52 -16.07 12.02
C ASN A 189 7.89 -16.78 12.15
N TYR A 190 8.98 -16.02 12.13
CA TYR A 190 10.29 -16.50 12.48
C TYR A 190 10.36 -16.63 14.00
N ASP A 191 10.56 -17.85 14.49
CA ASP A 191 10.70 -18.11 15.92
C ASP A 191 12.14 -17.84 16.37
N PHE A 192 12.39 -16.57 16.72
CA PHE A 192 13.68 -16.13 17.28
C PHE A 192 14.07 -16.90 18.54
N ALA A 193 13.11 -17.38 19.33
CA ALA A 193 13.39 -18.02 20.61
C ALA A 193 14.00 -19.42 20.44
N ASN A 194 13.60 -20.13 19.38
CA ASN A 194 14.05 -21.51 19.16
C ASN A 194 15.22 -21.63 18.18
N ARG A 195 15.56 -20.57 17.42
CA ARG A 195 16.63 -20.57 16.41
C ARG A 195 16.56 -21.79 15.46
N GLU A 196 15.37 -22.37 15.28
CA GLU A 196 15.18 -23.50 14.40
C GLU A 196 14.82 -22.99 13.00
N PRO A 197 15.70 -23.17 12.01
CA PRO A 197 15.44 -22.71 10.66
C PRO A 197 14.45 -23.68 9.99
N GLY A 198 13.16 -23.31 10.00
CA GLY A 198 12.17 -23.88 9.08
C GLY A 198 12.39 -23.37 7.65
N SER A 199 11.34 -23.37 6.81
CA SER A 199 11.35 -22.77 5.44
C SER A 199 11.49 -21.23 5.42
N PHE A 200 12.00 -20.65 6.50
CA PHE A 200 12.00 -19.22 6.82
C PHE A 200 13.39 -18.59 6.81
N VAL A 201 14.43 -19.39 6.55
CA VAL A 201 15.78 -18.89 6.30
C VAL A 201 16.12 -18.97 4.83
N VAL A 202 17.02 -18.11 4.39
CA VAL A 202 17.63 -18.26 3.07
C VAL A 202 18.71 -19.35 3.17
N SER A 203 18.72 -20.29 2.24
CA SER A 203 19.63 -21.46 2.28
C SER A 203 21.08 -21.12 1.93
N SER A 204 21.33 -19.96 1.34
CA SER A 204 22.63 -19.50 0.85
C SER A 204 22.53 -18.04 0.40
N GLY A 205 23.65 -17.31 0.33
CA GLY A 205 23.73 -15.98 -0.29
C GLY A 205 24.00 -14.83 0.67
N HIS A 206 23.96 -15.03 1.99
CA HIS A 206 24.47 -14.00 2.92
C HIS A 206 25.99 -14.12 3.05
N PRO A 207 26.74 -13.00 3.04
CA PRO A 207 28.21 -13.03 3.09
C PRO A 207 28.82 -13.60 4.39
N HIS A 208 28.02 -13.79 5.45
CA HIS A 208 28.50 -14.09 6.80
C HIS A 208 27.59 -15.08 7.53
N LEU A 209 26.27 -14.91 7.44
CA LEU A 209 25.31 -15.78 8.12
C LEU A 209 25.01 -17.03 7.28
N GLU A 210 25.09 -18.21 7.92
CA GLU A 210 24.79 -19.50 7.25
C GLU A 210 23.29 -19.68 6.97
N LYS A 211 22.43 -19.11 7.84
CA LYS A 211 20.97 -19.27 7.79
C LYS A 211 20.28 -17.95 8.16
N PRO A 212 20.48 -16.87 7.37
CA PRO A 212 19.84 -15.58 7.62
C PRO A 212 18.32 -15.69 7.54
N GLU A 213 17.61 -14.89 8.34
CA GLU A 213 16.15 -14.78 8.25
C GLU A 213 15.72 -14.31 6.85
N ARG A 214 14.63 -14.84 6.31
CA ARG A 214 14.07 -14.37 5.04
C ARG A 214 13.32 -13.06 5.24
N ARG A 215 13.78 -11.98 4.59
CA ARG A 215 13.23 -10.62 4.76
C ARG A 215 12.81 -9.93 3.45
N SER A 216 11.91 -8.96 3.58
CA SER A 216 11.41 -8.13 2.48
C SER A 216 11.69 -6.66 2.77
N TRP A 217 12.03 -5.90 1.73
CA TRP A 217 11.94 -4.45 1.71
C TRP A 217 10.50 -4.00 1.95
N ARG A 218 10.31 -2.89 2.69
CA ARG A 218 9.00 -2.29 2.93
C ARG A 218 9.05 -0.78 3.11
N ILE A 219 7.93 -0.12 2.85
CA ILE A 219 7.62 1.25 3.26
C ILE A 219 6.76 1.21 4.54
N PRO A 220 7.15 1.89 5.63
CA PRO A 220 6.42 1.87 6.88
C PRO A 220 5.12 2.71 6.83
N CYS A 221 4.15 2.39 7.70
CA CYS A 221 2.86 3.11 7.76
C CYS A 221 3.02 4.62 7.97
N ARG A 222 4.03 5.06 8.74
CA ARG A 222 4.32 6.47 8.98
C ARG A 222 4.63 7.26 7.71
N PHE A 223 5.26 6.63 6.72
CA PHE A 223 5.56 7.28 5.46
C PHE A 223 4.41 7.13 4.48
N LEU A 224 3.75 5.97 4.47
CA LEU A 224 2.57 5.72 3.66
C LEU A 224 1.45 6.75 3.89
N ILE A 225 1.20 7.15 5.15
CA ILE A 225 0.17 8.15 5.44
C ILE A 225 0.53 9.54 4.91
N LYS A 226 1.83 9.91 4.94
CA LYS A 226 2.33 11.14 4.33
C LYS A 226 2.16 11.11 2.81
N MET A 227 2.55 9.99 2.18
CA MET A 227 2.35 9.81 0.73
C MET A 227 0.88 9.98 0.34
N LEU A 228 -0.06 9.40 1.11
CA LEU A 228 -1.49 9.55 0.88
C LEU A 228 -1.92 11.01 1.04
N ALA A 229 -1.55 11.65 2.14
CA ALA A 229 -1.89 13.04 2.46
C ALA A 229 -1.40 14.01 1.38
N ASP A 230 -0.12 13.91 1.00
CA ASP A 230 0.52 14.70 -0.04
C ASP A 230 -0.20 14.52 -1.40
N SER A 231 -0.49 13.26 -1.76
CA SER A 231 -1.18 12.96 -3.02
C SER A 231 -2.61 13.50 -3.05
N ALA A 232 -3.30 13.53 -1.91
CA ALA A 232 -4.67 14.03 -1.80
C ALA A 232 -4.73 15.54 -1.55
N GLY A 233 -3.59 16.20 -1.28
CA GLY A 233 -3.56 17.62 -0.93
C GLY A 233 -4.36 17.91 0.33
N ILE A 234 -4.18 17.06 1.36
CA ILE A 234 -4.77 17.19 2.69
C ILE A 234 -3.67 17.11 3.74
N ASP A 235 -3.88 17.74 4.89
CA ASP A 235 -2.91 17.73 5.98
C ASP A 235 -3.00 16.43 6.80
N THR A 236 -1.87 16.02 7.38
CA THR A 236 -1.87 14.99 8.43
C THR A 236 -2.20 15.60 9.79
N VAL A 237 -2.82 14.80 10.65
CA VAL A 237 -3.03 15.12 12.07
C VAL A 237 -2.15 14.22 12.91
N ASP A 238 -1.31 14.84 13.75
CA ASP A 238 -0.41 14.14 14.65
C ASP A 238 -1.15 13.67 15.92
N TYR A 239 -1.13 12.35 16.16
CA TYR A 239 -1.62 11.70 17.39
C TYR A 239 -0.48 11.13 18.25
N GLY A 240 0.71 11.70 18.15
CA GLY A 240 1.93 11.40 18.91
C GLY A 240 2.64 10.12 18.49
N ARG A 241 1.91 8.99 18.37
CA ARG A 241 2.46 7.70 17.95
C ARG A 241 2.21 7.36 16.48
N SER A 242 1.32 8.12 15.83
CA SER A 242 0.93 7.90 14.45
C SER A 242 0.32 9.18 13.88
N GLU A 243 0.66 9.49 12.65
CA GLU A 243 -0.08 10.47 11.84
C GLU A 243 -1.29 9.80 11.18
N LYS A 244 -2.30 10.62 10.89
CA LYS A 244 -3.57 10.18 10.29
C LYS A 244 -4.10 11.24 9.34
N VAL A 245 -5.07 10.88 8.51
CA VAL A 245 -5.82 11.83 7.66
C VAL A 245 -7.29 11.81 8.03
N GLU A 246 -7.93 12.97 7.96
CA GLU A 246 -9.36 13.10 8.24
C GLU A 246 -10.18 12.35 7.18
N ARG A 247 -11.14 11.55 7.65
CA ARG A 247 -11.91 10.67 6.77
C ARG A 247 -12.74 11.46 5.76
N GLU A 248 -13.49 12.44 6.24
CA GLU A 248 -14.35 13.28 5.41
C GLU A 248 -13.52 14.02 4.36
N ALA A 249 -12.40 14.64 4.77
CA ALA A 249 -11.50 15.33 3.85
C ALA A 249 -11.00 14.42 2.72
N LEU A 250 -10.64 13.16 3.01
CA LEU A 250 -10.21 12.23 1.96
C LEU A 250 -11.36 11.82 1.04
N TRP A 251 -12.56 11.58 1.57
CA TRP A 251 -13.74 11.28 0.74
C TRP A 251 -14.16 12.45 -0.13
N GLU A 252 -14.02 13.69 0.35
CA GLU A 252 -14.25 14.90 -0.42
C GLU A 252 -13.28 15.01 -1.61
N ARG A 253 -11.99 14.74 -1.37
CA ARG A 253 -11.02 14.64 -2.46
C ARG A 253 -11.37 13.54 -3.44
N ALA A 254 -11.80 12.38 -2.95
CA ALA A 254 -12.24 11.27 -3.80
C ALA A 254 -13.41 11.69 -4.70
N ARG A 255 -14.40 12.40 -4.13
CA ARG A 255 -15.55 12.96 -4.85
C ARG A 255 -15.13 13.91 -5.96
N GLU A 256 -14.18 14.80 -5.70
CA GLU A 256 -13.64 15.75 -6.70
C GLU A 256 -12.93 15.05 -7.86
N ARG A 257 -12.33 13.88 -7.60
CA ARG A 257 -11.51 13.13 -8.56
C ARG A 257 -12.27 12.07 -9.35
N ALA A 258 -13.33 11.50 -8.79
CA ALA A 258 -14.05 10.36 -9.38
C ALA A 258 -14.67 10.69 -10.75
N GLU A 259 -14.78 9.66 -11.61
CA GLU A 259 -15.51 9.80 -12.87
C GLU A 259 -17.02 9.91 -12.65
N ASP A 260 -17.54 9.18 -11.65
CA ASP A 260 -18.89 9.27 -11.12
C ASP A 260 -18.80 9.37 -9.60
N SER A 261 -19.36 10.43 -9.01
CA SER A 261 -19.36 10.62 -7.57
C SER A 261 -20.53 9.92 -6.86
N ALA A 262 -21.53 9.42 -7.58
CA ALA A 262 -22.70 8.81 -6.97
C ALA A 262 -22.37 7.66 -5.98
N PRO A 263 -21.38 6.78 -6.23
CA PRO A 263 -20.97 5.77 -5.27
C PRO A 263 -20.34 6.34 -3.98
N ILE A 264 -19.80 7.57 -4.04
CA ILE A 264 -19.08 8.21 -2.93
C ILE A 264 -20.04 8.87 -1.94
N GLU A 265 -21.21 9.34 -2.38
CA GLU A 265 -22.16 10.08 -1.54
C GLU A 265 -22.60 9.30 -0.30
N ALA A 266 -22.58 7.96 -0.34
CA ALA A 266 -22.89 7.11 0.80
C ALA A 266 -21.87 7.18 1.96
N PHE A 267 -20.67 7.74 1.71
CA PHE A 267 -19.57 7.83 2.68
C PHE A 267 -19.32 9.24 3.21
N LEU A 268 -19.99 10.24 2.64
CA LEU A 268 -19.96 11.62 3.10
C LEU A 268 -21.08 11.87 4.12
N PRO A 269 -20.94 12.88 4.99
CA PRO A 269 -22.03 13.30 5.87
C PRO A 269 -23.26 13.68 5.04
N ASP A 270 -24.45 13.35 5.55
CA ASP A 270 -25.69 13.83 4.96
C ASP A 270 -25.84 15.32 5.30
N ASP A 271 -25.64 16.19 4.30
CA ASP A 271 -25.85 17.65 4.43
C ASP A 271 -27.29 18.01 4.88
N THR A 272 -28.22 17.06 4.89
CA THR A 272 -29.59 17.24 5.38
C THR A 272 -29.81 16.77 6.82
N ALA A 273 -28.81 16.14 7.45
CA ALA A 273 -28.86 15.80 8.86
C ALA A 273 -28.69 17.07 9.70
N PRO A 274 -29.61 17.38 10.64
CA PRO A 274 -29.47 18.55 11.48
C PRO A 274 -28.18 18.45 12.29
N THR A 275 -27.40 19.52 12.28
CA THR A 275 -26.17 19.63 13.06
C THR A 275 -26.47 19.40 14.54
N GLN A 276 -25.46 18.96 15.31
CA GLN A 276 -25.61 18.80 16.77
C GLN A 276 -26.05 20.10 17.45
N ALA A 277 -25.71 21.26 16.88
CA ALA A 277 -26.18 22.57 17.32
C ALA A 277 -27.68 22.77 17.07
N GLU A 278 -28.19 22.38 15.90
CA GLU A 278 -29.63 22.42 15.58
C GLU A 278 -30.43 21.45 16.43
N LEU A 279 -29.92 20.23 16.66
CA LEU A 279 -30.56 19.23 17.53
C LEU A 279 -30.67 19.69 18.99
N ASN A 280 -29.67 20.42 19.49
CA ASN A 280 -29.72 20.99 20.83
C ASN A 280 -30.77 22.11 20.94
N ASP A 281 -30.97 22.91 19.88
CA ASP A 281 -31.96 23.99 19.81
C ASP A 281 -33.41 23.47 19.75
N PHE A 282 -33.61 22.24 19.26
CA PHE A 282 -34.90 21.53 19.32
C PHE A 282 -35.21 20.92 20.69
N SER A 283 -34.22 20.76 21.57
CA SER A 283 -34.39 20.20 22.91
C SER A 283 -34.71 21.24 24.00
N GLU A 284 -34.58 22.53 23.68
CA GLU A 284 -34.87 23.66 24.58
C GLU A 284 -36.24 24.33 24.32
N LYS A 285 -37.10 23.74 23.46
CA LYS A 285 -38.50 24.15 23.26
C LYS A 285 -39.49 23.13 23.82
#